data_AF-A0A355U3N9-F1
#
_entry.id   AF-A0A355U3N9-F1
#
_cell.length_a   1.000
_cell.length_b   1.000
_cell.length_c   1.000
_cell.angle_alpha   90.00
_cell.angle_beta   90.00
_cell.angle_gamma   90.00
#
_symmetry.space_group_name_H-M   'P 1'
#
loop_
_entity.id
_entity.type
_entity.pdbx_description
1 polymer ?
#
loop_
_entity_poly.entity_id
_entity_poly.type
_entity_poly.pdbx_seq_one_letter_code
_entity_poly.pdbx_strand_id
1 'polypeptide(L)'
;MAKRKSKAQKKIEREVKKQAKKHPVAAFLVLVAILAIASLGGFFLYKCGFLDRFFEPSQSSSEEKTSISERDSSSDGSQENGDFDEISFYFISAGKSGTLYNGDCIYIKAGATDIVIDSGRQQSNYISIAEEINKHCTDNKLEYVIATHTDADHLGGFIGTGKKGLLYSYNVGTIIDFAKTNKGESPSP
;
A
#
# COMPACT_ATOMS: atom_id res chain seq x y z
N MET A 1 37.88 12.52 25.87
CA MET A 1 37.40 12.98 27.20
C MET A 1 36.54 11.88 27.83
N ALA A 2 36.91 11.34 29.00
CA ALA A 2 36.15 10.28 29.66
C ALA A 2 34.95 10.86 30.44
N LYS A 3 33.72 10.42 30.14
CA LYS A 3 32.52 10.81 30.89
C LYS A 3 32.61 10.28 32.33
N ARG A 4 32.84 11.16 33.31
CA ARG A 4 32.80 10.81 34.74
C ARG A 4 31.36 10.52 35.16
N LYS A 5 31.07 9.24 35.49
CA LYS A 5 29.78 8.81 36.06
C LYS A 5 29.47 9.56 37.37
N SER A 6 28.23 10.00 37.53
CA SER A 6 27.77 10.76 38.70
C SER A 6 27.81 9.91 39.98
N LYS A 7 27.87 10.56 41.15
CA LYS A 7 27.86 9.86 42.46
C LYS A 7 26.61 8.97 42.63
N ALA A 8 25.48 9.38 42.06
CA ALA A 8 24.22 8.62 42.07
C ALA A 8 24.31 7.32 41.25
N GLN A 9 24.85 7.39 40.03
CA GLN A 9 25.03 6.20 39.18
C GLN A 9 25.95 5.16 39.83
N LYS A 10 27.02 5.61 40.51
CA LYS A 10 27.92 4.73 41.25
C LYS A 10 27.25 4.05 42.45
N LYS A 11 26.31 4.72 43.12
CA LYS A 11 25.54 4.13 44.24
C LYS A 11 24.56 3.07 43.73
N ILE A 12 23.85 3.36 42.63
CA ILE A 12 22.91 2.42 41.99
C ILE A 12 23.64 1.15 41.53
N GLU A 13 24.77 1.27 40.82
CA GLU A 13 25.54 0.10 40.38
C GLU A 13 26.02 -0.78 41.54
N ARG A 14 26.36 -0.18 42.69
CA ARG A 14 26.77 -0.93 43.89
C ARG A 14 25.60 -1.72 44.49
N GLU A 15 24.44 -1.11 44.62
CA GLU A 15 23.24 -1.78 45.15
C GLU A 15 22.74 -2.88 44.21
N VAL A 16 22.72 -2.63 42.90
CA VAL A 16 22.35 -3.64 41.88
C VAL A 16 23.30 -4.84 41.94
N LYS A 17 24.61 -4.61 42.02
CA LYS A 17 25.60 -5.70 42.15
C LYS A 17 25.46 -6.46 43.47
N LYS A 18 25.07 -5.79 44.56
CA LYS A 18 24.85 -6.42 45.87
C LYS A 18 23.62 -7.33 45.85
N GLN A 19 22.53 -6.88 45.23
CA GLN A 19 21.30 -7.66 45.09
C GLN A 19 21.47 -8.84 44.11
N ALA A 20 22.16 -8.63 42.98
CA ALA A 20 22.45 -9.68 42.02
C ALA A 20 23.30 -10.83 42.61
N LYS A 21 24.22 -10.52 43.55
CA LYS A 21 25.00 -11.53 44.28
C LYS A 21 24.19 -12.29 45.35
N LYS A 22 23.13 -11.68 45.89
CA LYS A 22 22.30 -12.28 46.95
C LYS A 22 21.27 -13.28 46.40
N HIS A 23 20.77 -13.05 45.19
CA HIS A 23 19.78 -13.91 44.55
C HIS A 23 20.15 -14.24 43.09
N PRO A 24 21.13 -15.13 42.86
CA PRO A 24 21.64 -15.43 41.51
C PRO A 24 20.56 -16.05 40.59
N VAL A 25 19.67 -16.87 41.14
CA VAL A 25 18.57 -17.51 40.37
C VAL A 25 17.54 -16.48 39.91
N ALA A 26 17.15 -15.53 40.78
CA ALA A 26 16.19 -14.49 40.41
C ALA A 26 16.76 -13.55 39.35
N ALA A 27 18.04 -13.19 39.44
CA ALA A 27 18.72 -12.39 38.42
C ALA A 27 18.78 -13.11 37.06
N PHE A 28 19.02 -14.43 37.07
CA PHE A 28 19.01 -15.24 35.86
C PHE A 28 17.60 -15.33 35.24
N LEU A 29 16.56 -15.53 36.05
CA LEU A 29 15.18 -15.58 35.56
C LEU A 29 14.72 -14.26 34.89
N VAL A 30 15.10 -13.11 35.46
CA VAL A 30 14.80 -11.81 34.86
C VAL A 30 15.51 -11.63 33.51
N LEU A 31 16.77 -12.08 33.41
CA LEU A 31 17.52 -12.04 32.15
C LEU A 31 16.86 -12.92 31.08
N VAL A 32 16.45 -14.14 31.45
CA VAL A 32 15.76 -15.07 30.54
C VAL A 32 14.41 -14.49 30.09
N ALA A 33 13.65 -13.87 30.98
CA ALA A 33 12.38 -13.24 30.64
C ALA A 33 12.55 -12.08 29.64
N ILE A 34 13.59 -11.25 29.81
CA ILE A 34 13.91 -10.17 28.87
C ILE A 34 14.28 -10.75 27.49
N LEU A 35 15.10 -11.81 27.45
CA LEU A 35 15.48 -12.47 26.19
C LEU A 35 14.28 -13.11 25.48
N ALA A 36 13.34 -13.69 26.24
CA ALA A 36 12.10 -14.26 25.68
C ALA A 36 11.18 -13.16 25.12
N ILE A 37 11.01 -12.04 25.82
CA ILE A 37 10.21 -10.92 25.31
C ILE A 37 10.86 -10.31 24.05
N ALA A 38 12.18 -10.18 24.03
CA ALA A 38 12.92 -9.69 22.87
C ALA A 38 12.81 -10.63 21.68
N SER A 39 12.83 -11.95 21.89
CA SER A 39 12.69 -12.93 20.81
C SER A 39 11.27 -13.00 20.25
N LEU A 40 10.23 -13.03 21.10
CA LEU A 40 8.83 -12.99 20.64
C LEU A 40 8.48 -11.65 19.98
N GLY A 41 8.89 -10.53 20.58
CA GLY A 41 8.68 -9.19 20.03
C GLY A 41 9.43 -9.01 18.71
N GLY A 42 10.69 -9.43 18.63
CA GLY A 42 11.48 -9.41 17.40
C GLY A 42 10.88 -10.27 16.29
N PHE A 43 10.38 -11.46 16.62
CA PHE A 43 9.72 -12.35 15.65
C PHE A 43 8.40 -11.76 15.14
N PHE A 44 7.59 -11.15 16.01
CA PHE A 44 6.36 -10.47 15.62
C PHE A 44 6.65 -9.24 14.74
N LEU A 45 7.64 -8.42 15.11
CA LEU A 45 8.06 -7.26 14.32
C LEU A 45 8.67 -7.65 12.96
N TYR A 46 9.42 -8.76 12.89
CA TYR A 46 9.90 -9.33 11.64
C TYR A 46 8.76 -9.77 10.73
N LYS A 47 7.73 -10.43 11.28
CA LYS A 47 6.55 -10.83 10.50
C LYS A 47 5.68 -9.66 10.06
N CYS A 48 5.65 -8.57 10.82
CA CYS A 48 4.92 -7.35 10.47
C CYS A 48 5.71 -6.38 9.57
N GLY A 49 6.89 -6.75 9.05
CA GLY A 49 7.68 -5.90 8.13
C GLY A 49 8.22 -4.61 8.77
N PHE A 50 8.26 -4.54 10.11
CA PHE A 50 8.64 -3.30 10.81
C PHE A 50 10.16 -3.04 10.80
N LEU A 51 10.96 -4.10 10.65
CA LEU A 51 12.43 -3.99 10.60
C LEU A 51 12.95 -3.41 9.28
N ASP A 52 12.21 -3.52 8.17
CA ASP A 52 12.62 -3.00 6.86
C ASP A 52 12.72 -1.46 6.85
N ARG A 53 11.97 -0.78 7.72
CA ARG A 53 12.00 0.69 7.87
C ARG A 53 13.20 1.22 8.66
N PHE A 54 13.92 0.35 9.38
CA PHE A 54 14.97 0.77 10.33
C PHE A 54 16.40 0.39 9.92
N PHE A 55 16.59 -0.48 8.91
CA PHE A 55 17.92 -1.02 8.57
C PHE A 55 18.47 -0.73 7.17
N GLU A 56 17.79 0.05 6.31
CA GLU A 56 18.36 0.43 5.00
C GLU A 56 18.68 1.93 4.87
N PRO A 57 19.98 2.30 4.97
CA PRO A 57 20.55 3.32 4.10
C PRO A 57 20.76 2.69 2.72
N SER A 58 19.96 3.11 1.74
CA SER A 58 20.19 2.98 0.28
C SER A 58 20.56 1.60 -0.30
N GLN A 59 19.71 1.16 -1.25
CA GLN A 59 19.94 0.20 -2.34
C GLN A 59 19.41 -1.23 -2.20
N SER A 60 18.12 -1.35 -2.58
CA SER A 60 17.58 -2.23 -3.62
C SER A 60 17.77 -3.75 -3.52
N SER A 61 16.65 -4.46 -3.43
CA SER A 61 16.28 -5.44 -4.46
C SER A 61 14.78 -5.79 -4.43
N SER A 62 14.19 -5.78 -5.62
CA SER A 62 13.07 -6.63 -6.05
C SER A 62 11.63 -6.26 -5.68
N GLU A 63 11.24 -5.02 -5.96
CA GLU A 63 9.90 -4.74 -6.49
C GLU A 63 10.11 -4.12 -7.87
N GLU A 64 9.44 -4.65 -8.89
CA GLU A 64 9.41 -4.05 -10.22
C GLU A 64 8.56 -2.77 -10.15
N LYS A 65 9.20 -1.71 -9.63
CA LYS A 65 8.70 -0.34 -9.69
C LYS A 65 9.30 0.26 -10.95
N THR A 66 8.59 0.14 -12.06
CA THR A 66 8.94 0.81 -13.31
C THR A 66 8.64 2.31 -13.18
N SER A 67 9.44 3.00 -12.35
CA SER A 67 9.50 4.45 -12.32
C SER A 67 10.37 4.89 -13.49
N ILE A 68 9.75 5.17 -14.62
CA ILE A 68 10.38 5.87 -15.74
C ILE A 68 10.69 7.28 -15.23
N SER A 69 11.96 7.50 -14.88
CA SER A 69 12.51 8.82 -14.61
C SER A 69 13.32 9.22 -15.83
N GLU A 70 12.64 9.82 -16.80
CA GLU A 70 13.34 10.50 -17.89
C GLU A 70 13.78 11.86 -17.37
N ARG A 71 15.09 11.98 -17.09
CA ARG A 71 15.76 13.27 -16.99
C ARG A 71 16.55 13.52 -18.26
N ASP A 72 16.21 14.66 -18.86
CA ASP A 72 16.97 15.53 -19.74
C ASP A 72 17.35 15.02 -21.13
N SER A 73 16.52 15.41 -22.10
CA SER A 73 17.02 15.92 -23.38
C SER A 73 16.84 17.43 -23.41
N SER A 74 17.97 18.12 -23.39
CA SER A 74 18.08 19.57 -23.55
C SER A 74 17.56 19.98 -24.92
N SER A 75 16.39 20.61 -24.95
CA SER A 75 15.92 21.41 -26.08
C SER A 75 15.68 22.82 -25.54
N ASP A 76 16.57 23.73 -25.91
CA ASP A 76 16.46 25.17 -25.71
C ASP A 76 15.22 25.71 -26.43
N GLY A 77 14.11 25.72 -25.70
CA GLY A 77 12.87 26.37 -26.05
C GLY A 77 12.29 26.88 -24.74
N SER A 78 12.06 28.18 -24.65
CA SER A 78 11.47 28.83 -23.48
C SER A 78 10.11 28.22 -23.17
N GLN A 79 10.07 27.17 -22.35
CA GLN A 79 8.86 26.61 -21.79
C GLN A 79 8.36 27.58 -20.72
N GLU A 80 7.18 28.13 -20.96
CA GLU A 80 6.34 28.60 -19.87
C GLU A 80 6.12 27.42 -18.93
N ASN A 81 6.69 27.49 -17.72
CA ASN A 81 6.44 26.54 -16.66
C ASN A 81 4.98 26.71 -16.22
N GLY A 82 4.05 26.12 -16.97
CA GLY A 82 2.69 25.91 -16.53
C GLY A 82 2.72 25.06 -15.27
N ASP A 83 2.09 25.55 -14.21
CA ASP A 83 1.82 24.75 -13.01
C ASP A 83 0.81 23.67 -13.43
N PHE A 84 1.29 22.45 -13.68
CA PHE A 84 0.45 21.31 -14.00
C PHE A 84 0.18 20.53 -12.72
N ASP A 85 -1.07 20.13 -12.52
CA ASP A 85 -1.42 19.22 -11.44
C ASP A 85 -0.66 17.89 -11.60
N GLU A 86 -0.16 17.37 -10.48
CA GLU A 86 0.48 16.06 -10.43
C GLU A 86 -0.50 14.95 -10.85
N ILE A 87 -0.05 14.07 -11.73
CA ILE A 87 -0.81 12.89 -12.17
C ILE A 87 -0.13 11.62 -11.66
N SER A 88 -0.92 10.75 -11.02
CA SER A 88 -0.47 9.47 -10.48
C SER A 88 -1.37 8.34 -10.96
N PHE A 89 -0.76 7.21 -11.33
CA PHE A 89 -1.45 6.00 -11.77
C PHE A 89 -1.24 4.87 -10.77
N TYR A 90 -2.32 4.21 -10.40
CA TYR A 90 -2.34 3.11 -9.45
C TYR A 90 -2.93 1.88 -10.13
N PHE A 91 -2.07 0.93 -10.48
CA PHE A 91 -2.48 -0.36 -11.04
C PHE A 91 -2.84 -1.30 -9.90
N ILE A 92 -4.15 -1.43 -9.64
CA ILE A 92 -4.67 -2.16 -8.49
C ILE A 92 -4.79 -3.62 -8.87
N SER A 93 -4.02 -4.48 -8.20
CA SER A 93 -4.21 -5.93 -8.33
C SER A 93 -5.56 -6.31 -7.73
N ALA A 94 -6.58 -6.42 -8.57
CA ALA A 94 -7.93 -6.75 -8.18
C ALA A 94 -8.13 -8.26 -7.95
N GLY A 95 -7.19 -8.90 -7.25
CA GLY A 95 -7.17 -10.34 -6.96
C GLY A 95 -6.62 -10.67 -5.57
N LYS A 96 -7.01 -11.81 -5.02
CA LYS A 96 -6.39 -12.34 -3.79
C LYS A 96 -4.96 -12.79 -4.12
N SER A 97 -3.97 -12.34 -3.36
CA SER A 97 -2.56 -12.74 -3.55
C SER A 97 -2.44 -14.26 -3.73
N GLY A 98 -1.81 -14.69 -4.83
CA GLY A 98 -1.67 -16.10 -5.20
C GLY A 98 -2.79 -16.70 -6.04
N THR A 99 -3.76 -15.91 -6.52
CA THR A 99 -4.79 -16.37 -7.48
C THR A 99 -4.61 -15.75 -8.85
N LEU A 100 -4.69 -16.57 -9.91
CA LEU A 100 -4.62 -16.18 -11.34
C LEU A 100 -5.83 -15.35 -11.82
N TYR A 101 -6.67 -14.86 -10.91
CA TYR A 101 -7.88 -14.11 -11.26
C TYR A 101 -7.52 -12.65 -11.48
N ASN A 102 -6.83 -12.44 -12.60
CA ASN A 102 -6.44 -11.14 -13.11
C ASN A 102 -7.66 -10.45 -13.71
N GLY A 103 -7.73 -9.15 -13.52
CA GLY A 103 -8.74 -8.28 -14.11
C GLY A 103 -8.25 -6.86 -13.95
N ASP A 104 -8.56 -6.01 -14.90
CA ASP A 104 -7.97 -4.67 -14.95
C ASP A 104 -8.65 -3.76 -13.92
N CYS A 105 -7.84 -2.99 -13.21
CA CYS A 105 -8.31 -1.93 -12.33
C CYS A 105 -7.21 -0.89 -12.20
N ILE A 106 -7.47 0.30 -12.71
CA ILE A 106 -6.55 1.42 -12.68
C ILE A 106 -7.26 2.59 -12.02
N TYR A 107 -6.67 3.12 -10.96
CA TYR A 107 -7.08 4.39 -10.39
C TYR A 107 -6.08 5.48 -10.80
N ILE A 108 -6.58 6.64 -11.20
CA ILE A 108 -5.77 7.78 -11.62
C ILE A 108 -6.18 8.98 -10.76
N LYS A 109 -5.19 9.59 -10.11
CA LYS A 109 -5.33 10.85 -9.38
C LYS A 109 -4.68 11.95 -10.21
N ALA A 110 -5.46 12.95 -10.61
CA ALA A 110 -4.99 14.11 -11.38
C ALA A 110 -5.50 15.39 -10.70
N GLY A 111 -4.70 15.96 -9.80
CA GLY A 111 -5.11 17.08 -8.96
C GLY A 111 -6.40 16.77 -8.18
N ALA A 112 -7.46 17.55 -8.39
CA ALA A 112 -8.77 17.33 -7.79
C ALA A 112 -9.63 16.26 -8.50
N THR A 113 -9.14 15.65 -9.58
CA THR A 113 -9.89 14.69 -10.40
C THR A 113 -9.51 13.25 -10.05
N ASP A 114 -10.52 12.43 -9.81
CA ASP A 114 -10.41 11.01 -9.47
C ASP A 114 -11.06 10.15 -10.57
N ILE A 115 -10.26 9.28 -11.19
CA ILE A 115 -10.68 8.42 -12.31
C ILE A 115 -10.46 6.96 -11.95
N VAL A 116 -11.46 6.12 -12.21
CA VAL A 116 -11.32 4.66 -12.12
C VAL A 116 -11.60 4.05 -13.48
N ILE A 117 -10.66 3.24 -13.98
CA ILE A 117 -10.78 2.44 -15.20
C ILE A 117 -10.85 0.98 -14.79
N ASP A 118 -11.97 0.34 -15.09
CA ASP A 118 -12.31 -1.03 -14.71
C ASP A 118 -12.20 -1.30 -13.19
N SER A 119 -12.59 -2.51 -12.79
CA SER A 119 -12.79 -2.87 -11.38
C SER A 119 -12.47 -4.33 -11.07
N GLY A 120 -11.72 -4.96 -11.96
CA GLY A 120 -11.30 -6.34 -11.84
C GLY A 120 -12.43 -7.36 -11.88
N ARG A 121 -12.06 -8.61 -11.62
CA ARG A 121 -12.95 -9.77 -11.81
C ARG A 121 -13.93 -10.03 -10.68
N GLN A 122 -13.44 -10.01 -9.44
CA GLN A 122 -14.22 -10.52 -8.33
C GLN A 122 -15.06 -9.41 -7.72
N GLN A 123 -16.36 -9.65 -7.61
CA GLN A 123 -17.27 -8.72 -6.97
C GLN A 123 -16.83 -8.35 -5.55
N SER A 124 -16.27 -9.28 -4.78
CA SER A 124 -15.79 -9.02 -3.42
C SER A 124 -14.61 -8.07 -3.32
N ASN A 125 -13.87 -7.83 -4.40
CA ASN A 125 -12.62 -7.07 -4.37
C ASN A 125 -12.86 -5.55 -4.31
N TYR A 126 -14.11 -5.12 -4.43
CA TYR A 126 -14.49 -3.72 -4.24
C TYR A 126 -13.99 -3.14 -2.91
N ILE A 127 -13.86 -3.96 -1.86
CA ILE A 127 -13.36 -3.53 -0.55
C ILE A 127 -11.89 -3.10 -0.68
N SER A 128 -11.04 -3.97 -1.22
CA SER A 128 -9.61 -3.69 -1.38
C SER A 128 -9.34 -2.59 -2.41
N ILE A 129 -10.15 -2.50 -3.47
CA ILE A 129 -10.05 -1.41 -4.45
C ILE A 129 -10.42 -0.07 -3.78
N ALA A 130 -11.52 -0.03 -3.02
CA ALA A 130 -11.92 1.18 -2.29
C ALA A 130 -10.89 1.58 -1.22
N GLU A 131 -10.29 0.61 -0.52
CA GLU A 131 -9.20 0.86 0.42
C GLU A 131 -7.99 1.53 -0.25
N GLU A 132 -7.64 1.14 -1.48
CA GLU A 132 -6.56 1.78 -2.24
C GLU A 132 -6.94 3.20 -2.69
N ILE A 133 -8.14 3.37 -3.28
CA ILE A 133 -8.64 4.66 -3.75
C ILE A 133 -8.70 5.67 -2.59
N ASN A 134 -9.18 5.25 -1.42
CA ASN A 134 -9.36 6.12 -0.24
C ASN A 134 -8.04 6.62 0.37
N LYS A 135 -6.88 6.10 -0.05
CA LYS A 135 -5.58 6.69 0.31
C LYS A 135 -5.35 8.05 -0.35
N HIS A 136 -6.06 8.33 -1.45
CA HIS A 136 -5.82 9.47 -2.34
C HIS A 136 -7.08 10.29 -2.64
N CYS A 137 -8.25 9.64 -2.74
CA CYS A 137 -9.55 10.30 -2.87
C CYS A 137 -10.08 10.71 -1.49
N THR A 138 -10.22 12.03 -1.27
CA THR A 138 -10.59 12.56 0.06
C THR A 138 -12.06 12.99 0.18
N ASP A 139 -12.77 13.13 -0.94
CA ASP A 139 -14.13 13.65 -1.01
C ASP A 139 -15.17 12.57 -1.36
N ASN A 140 -14.74 11.32 -1.54
CA ASN A 140 -15.56 10.18 -1.98
C ASN A 140 -16.28 10.43 -3.31
N LYS A 141 -15.70 11.23 -4.19
CA LYS A 141 -16.20 11.45 -5.54
C LYS A 141 -15.25 10.82 -6.55
N LEU A 142 -15.83 10.18 -7.55
CA LEU A 142 -15.12 9.72 -8.73
C LEU A 142 -15.66 10.52 -9.91
N GLU A 143 -14.88 11.46 -10.45
CA GLU A 143 -15.28 12.29 -11.60
C GLU A 143 -15.59 11.42 -12.81
N TYR A 144 -14.77 10.39 -13.04
CA TYR A 144 -14.93 9.49 -14.18
C TYR A 144 -14.77 8.03 -13.74
N VAL A 145 -15.74 7.22 -14.13
CA VAL A 145 -15.65 5.76 -14.09
C VAL A 145 -15.71 5.26 -15.52
N ILE A 146 -14.70 4.51 -15.94
CA ILE A 146 -14.57 4.00 -17.30
C ILE A 146 -14.66 2.47 -17.26
N ALA A 147 -15.62 1.91 -17.98
CA ALA A 147 -15.70 0.47 -18.24
C ALA A 147 -15.23 0.21 -19.67
N THR A 148 -14.18 -0.59 -19.84
CA THR A 148 -13.56 -0.81 -21.16
C THR A 148 -14.34 -1.79 -22.03
N HIS A 149 -14.90 -2.85 -21.44
CA HIS A 149 -15.80 -3.81 -22.09
C HIS A 149 -16.62 -4.63 -21.09
N THR A 150 -17.51 -5.50 -21.59
CA THR A 150 -18.46 -6.31 -20.79
C THR A 150 -17.84 -7.47 -20.02
N ASP A 151 -16.55 -7.76 -20.18
CA ASP A 151 -16.02 -9.03 -19.70
C ASP A 151 -15.94 -9.01 -18.17
N ALA A 152 -16.21 -10.17 -17.57
CA ALA A 152 -16.42 -10.28 -16.14
C ALA A 152 -15.18 -9.85 -15.33
N ASP A 153 -14.00 -9.93 -15.91
CA ASP A 153 -12.71 -9.49 -15.38
C ASP A 153 -12.50 -7.97 -15.33
N HIS A 154 -13.45 -7.17 -15.82
CA HIS A 154 -13.37 -5.70 -15.79
C HIS A 154 -14.48 -5.06 -14.93
N LEU A 155 -15.61 -5.76 -14.73
CA LEU A 155 -16.82 -5.17 -14.14
C LEU A 155 -17.13 -5.60 -12.70
N GLY A 156 -16.37 -6.54 -12.14
CA GLY A 156 -16.68 -7.18 -10.86
C GLY A 156 -16.83 -6.19 -9.71
N GLY A 157 -15.81 -5.38 -9.45
CA GLY A 157 -15.77 -4.43 -8.34
C GLY A 157 -16.77 -3.27 -8.46
N PHE A 158 -17.20 -2.91 -9.67
CA PHE A 158 -18.19 -1.85 -9.90
C PHE A 158 -19.55 -2.18 -9.28
N ILE A 159 -20.06 -3.39 -9.52
CA ILE A 159 -21.34 -3.83 -8.95
C ILE A 159 -21.16 -4.27 -7.50
N GLY A 160 -20.07 -4.98 -7.22
CA GLY A 160 -19.79 -5.59 -5.93
C GLY A 160 -20.84 -6.61 -5.49
N THR A 161 -20.81 -7.01 -4.22
CA THR A 161 -21.74 -8.00 -3.67
C THR A 161 -22.92 -7.30 -2.97
N GLY A 162 -24.15 -7.60 -3.41
CA GLY A 162 -25.37 -7.05 -2.79
C GLY A 162 -25.52 -5.54 -2.95
N LYS A 163 -25.11 -4.98 -4.11
CA LYS A 163 -25.12 -3.53 -4.40
C LYS A 163 -24.23 -2.71 -3.47
N LYS A 164 -23.03 -3.22 -3.19
CA LYS A 164 -22.04 -2.54 -2.35
C LYS A 164 -20.76 -2.17 -3.10
N GLY A 165 -20.69 -2.38 -4.41
CA GLY A 165 -19.51 -2.06 -5.21
C GLY A 165 -19.19 -0.57 -5.31
N LEU A 166 -18.17 -0.25 -6.10
CA LEU A 166 -17.67 1.13 -6.25
C LEU A 166 -18.77 2.10 -6.73
N LEU A 167 -19.65 1.68 -7.64
CA LEU A 167 -20.76 2.51 -8.14
C LEU A 167 -21.80 2.85 -7.06
N TYR A 168 -21.78 2.14 -5.93
CA TYR A 168 -22.66 2.39 -4.79
C TYR A 168 -21.93 3.05 -3.61
N SER A 169 -20.59 3.02 -3.62
CA SER A 169 -19.76 3.52 -2.51
C SER A 169 -19.27 4.95 -2.74
N TYR A 170 -19.23 5.42 -3.99
CA TYR A 170 -18.76 6.75 -4.36
C TYR A 170 -19.87 7.58 -5.02
N ASN A 171 -19.76 8.90 -4.91
CA ASN A 171 -20.51 9.81 -5.78
C ASN A 171 -19.86 9.79 -7.16
N VAL A 172 -20.50 9.15 -8.13
CA VAL A 172 -19.96 9.03 -9.49
C VAL A 172 -20.48 10.16 -10.37
N GLY A 173 -19.55 10.92 -10.97
CA GLY A 173 -19.87 11.99 -11.90
C GLY A 173 -20.29 11.46 -13.26
N THR A 174 -19.32 11.00 -14.05
CA THR A 174 -19.53 10.49 -15.41
C THR A 174 -19.15 9.02 -15.50
N ILE A 175 -20.03 8.23 -16.11
CA ILE A 175 -19.70 6.86 -16.51
C ILE A 175 -19.44 6.87 -18.02
N ILE A 176 -18.26 6.42 -18.42
CA ILE A 176 -17.89 6.18 -19.81
C ILE A 176 -17.93 4.67 -20.02
N ASP A 177 -18.87 4.21 -20.84
CA ASP A 177 -19.03 2.80 -21.17
C ASP A 177 -18.59 2.50 -22.60
N PHE A 178 -18.77 1.24 -22.98
CA PHE A 178 -18.37 0.71 -24.27
C PHE A 178 -19.57 0.60 -25.21
N ALA A 179 -19.31 0.74 -26.50
CA ALA A 179 -20.32 0.45 -27.52
C ALA A 179 -20.71 -1.04 -27.47
N LYS A 180 -21.98 -1.33 -27.76
CA LYS A 180 -22.47 -2.71 -27.89
C LYS A 180 -21.65 -3.46 -28.96
N THR A 181 -21.15 -4.65 -28.62
CA THR A 181 -20.46 -5.55 -29.57
C THR A 181 -21.14 -6.91 -29.59
N ASN A 182 -21.10 -7.61 -30.73
CA ASN A 182 -21.70 -8.94 -30.88
C ASN A 182 -20.69 -10.06 -30.56
N LYS A 183 -19.93 -9.95 -29.47
CA LYS A 183 -18.85 -10.89 -29.06
C LYS A 183 -19.34 -12.32 -28.72
N GLY A 184 -20.57 -12.69 -29.09
CA GLY A 184 -21.15 -14.03 -28.95
C GLY A 184 -21.92 -14.55 -30.16
N GLU A 185 -21.98 -13.79 -31.26
CA GLU A 185 -22.54 -14.30 -32.52
C GLU A 185 -21.44 -15.05 -33.27
N SER A 186 -21.61 -16.36 -33.43
CA SER A 186 -20.84 -17.13 -34.41
C SER A 186 -21.02 -16.45 -35.77
N PRO A 187 -19.96 -16.28 -36.59
CA PRO A 187 -20.14 -15.74 -37.94
C PRO A 187 -21.20 -16.57 -38.65
N SER A 188 -22.23 -15.90 -39.16
CA SER A 188 -23.24 -16.54 -40.00
C SER A 188 -22.53 -17.19 -41.19
N PRO A 189 -22.82 -18.47 -41.51
CA PRO A 189 -22.20 -19.17 -42.62
C PRO A 189 -22.43 -18.47 -43.97
#